data_AF-A0A537S1U8-F1
#
_entry.id   AF-A0A537S1U8-F1
#
_cell.length_a   1.000
_cell.length_b   1.000
_cell.length_c   1.000
_cell.angle_alpha   90.00
_cell.angle_beta   90.00
_cell.angle_gamma   90.00
#
_symmetry.space_group_name_H-M   'P 1'
#
loop_
_entity.id
_entity.type
_entity.pdbx_description
1 polymer ?
#
loop_
_entity_poly.entity_id
_entity_poly.type
_entity_poly.pdbx_seq_one_letter_code
_entity_poly.pdbx_strand_id
1 'polypeptide(L)' 'MTRWEYRKIDLNDVPRRVDDIDVLIDAGKDGWELVGVTTNNIAYLKRRLEDPAAPPTARRRAASSRTSEA' A
#
# COMPACT_ATOMS: atom_id res chain seq x y z
N MET A 1 10.73 -15.57 14.37
CA MET A 1 9.59 -15.88 13.49
C MET A 1 9.11 -14.58 12.89
N THR A 2 9.02 -14.48 11.56
CA THR A 2 8.52 -13.27 10.91
C THR A 2 7.02 -13.12 11.18
N ARG A 3 6.66 -12.11 11.97
CA ARG A 3 5.26 -11.77 12.24
C ARG A 3 4.82 -10.72 11.24
N TRP A 4 3.58 -10.84 10.78
CA TRP A 4 2.99 -9.92 9.82
C TRP A 4 1.75 -9.30 10.44
N GLU A 5 1.65 -7.99 10.34
CA GLU A 5 0.44 -7.24 10.66
C GLU A 5 -0.36 -7.05 9.38
N TYR A 6 -1.69 -7.20 9.48
CA TYR A 6 -2.59 -7.02 8.36
C TYR A 6 -3.60 -5.91 8.69
N ARG A 7 -3.86 -5.05 7.72
CA ARG A 7 -4.85 -3.97 7.83
C ARG A 7 -5.71 -3.94 6.58
N LYS A 8 -6.98 -3.62 6.75
CA LYS A 8 -7.91 -3.33 5.66
C LYS A 8 -8.32 -1.86 5.71
N ILE A 9 -8.47 -1.25 4.54
CA ILE A 9 -8.98 0.11 4.37
C ILE A 9 -10.19 0.01 3.44
N ASP A 10 -11.32 0.54 3.89
CA ASP A 10 -12.49 0.71 3.02
C ASP A 10 -12.32 2.04 2.27
N LEU A 11 -12.10 1.95 0.96
CA LEU A 11 -11.90 3.14 0.13
C LEU A 11 -13.23 3.87 -0.14
N ASN A 12 -14.39 3.22 0.07
CA ASN A 12 -15.68 3.90 -0.09
C ASN A 12 -15.96 4.90 1.06
N ASP A 13 -15.32 4.71 2.21
CA ASP A 13 -15.44 5.60 3.37
C ASP A 13 -14.49 6.79 3.29
N VAL A 14 -13.59 6.80 2.29
CA VAL A 14 -12.64 7.89 2.08
C VAL A 14 -13.42 9.13 1.61
N PRO A 15 -13.18 10.31 2.23
CA PRO A 15 -13.85 11.54 1.82
C PRO A 15 -13.60 11.82 0.34
N ARG A 16 -14.64 12.22 -0.41
CA ARG A 16 -14.57 12.54 -1.85
C ARG A 16 -13.50 13.56 -2.29
N ARG A 17 -12.88 14.26 -1.34
CA ARG A 17 -11.79 15.22 -1.58
C ARG A 17 -10.40 14.60 -1.49
N VAL A 18 -10.31 13.34 -1.08
CA VAL A 18 -9.08 12.58 -0.95
C VAL A 18 -9.17 11.43 -1.94
N ASP A 19 -8.20 11.35 -2.84
CA ASP A 19 -8.13 10.25 -3.79
C ASP A 19 -7.72 8.97 -3.06
N ASP A 20 -8.35 7.84 -3.40
CA ASP A 20 -8.01 6.52 -2.85
C ASP A 20 -6.52 6.21 -2.98
N ILE A 21 -5.93 6.70 -4.08
CA ILE A 21 -4.50 6.55 -4.36
C ILE A 21 -3.65 7.29 -3.33
N ASP A 22 -4.04 8.47 -2.86
CA ASP A 22 -3.31 9.21 -1.84
C ASP A 22 -3.34 8.47 -0.49
N VAL A 23 -4.47 7.87 -0.14
CA VAL A 23 -4.59 7.02 1.07
C VAL A 23 -3.64 5.82 1.00
N LEU A 24 -3.55 5.18 -0.17
CA LEU A 24 -2.64 4.05 -0.37
C LEU A 24 -1.17 4.47 -0.38
N ILE A 25 -0.86 5.65 -0.94
CA ILE A 25 0.49 6.22 -0.92
C ILE A 25 0.91 6.52 0.53
N ASP A 26 0.03 7.12 1.31
CA ASP A 26 0.27 7.44 2.71
C ASP A 26 0.53 6.18 3.54
N ALA A 27 -0.32 5.16 3.39
CA ALA A 27 -0.10 3.86 4.03
C ALA A 27 1.24 3.24 3.60
N GLY A 28 1.64 3.40 2.34
CA GLY A 28 2.95 2.99 1.86
C GLY A 28 4.12 3.69 2.56
N LYS A 29 3.98 4.98 2.89
CA LYS A 29 4.99 5.74 3.66
C LYS A 29 5.10 5.23 5.10
N ASP A 30 4.00 4.77 5.69
CA ASP A 30 3.95 4.11 7.01
C ASP A 30 4.48 2.66 7.02
N GLY A 31 5.02 2.20 5.89
CA GLY A 31 5.59 0.86 5.74
C GLY A 31 4.57 -0.24 5.46
N TRP A 32 3.34 0.11 5.08
CA TRP A 32 2.35 -0.86 4.65
C TRP A 32 2.56 -1.24 3.18
N GLU A 33 2.67 -2.55 2.91
CA GLU A 33 2.70 -3.10 1.56
C GLU A 33 1.26 -3.44 1.13
N LEU A 34 0.79 -2.86 0.02
CA LEU A 34 -0.50 -3.19 -0.58
C LEU A 34 -0.46 -4.63 -1.12
N VAL A 35 -1.38 -5.46 -0.65
CA VAL A 35 -1.54 -6.86 -1.07
C VAL A 35 -2.51 -6.95 -2.25
N GLY A 36 -3.58 -6.16 -2.22
CA GLY A 36 -4.57 -6.11 -3.29
C GLY A 36 -5.78 -5.28 -2.91
N VAL A 37 -6.57 -4.92 -3.92
CA VAL A 37 -7.85 -4.21 -3.77
C VAL A 37 -8.95 -5.12 -4.32
N THR A 38 -10.03 -5.28 -3.56
CA THR A 38 -11.18 -6.08 -3.99
C THR A 38 -12.17 -5.26 -4.80
N THR A 39 -13.13 -5.93 -5.45
CA THR A 39 -14.20 -5.31 -6.22
C THR A 39 -15.12 -4.40 -5.41
N ASN A 40 -15.11 -4.52 -4.08
CA ASN A 40 -15.87 -3.66 -3.16
C ASN A 40 -15.05 -2.46 -2.69
N ASN A 41 -13.97 -2.11 -3.39
CA ASN A 41 -13.02 -1.04 -3.03
C ASN A 41 -12.43 -1.22 -1.62
N ILE A 42 -12.21 -2.46 -1.18
CA ILE A 42 -11.48 -2.73 0.07
C ILE A 42 -10.03 -3.03 -0.28
N ALA A 43 -9.12 -2.20 0.22
CA ALA A 43 -7.68 -2.40 0.11
C ALA A 43 -7.15 -3.22 1.29
N TYR A 44 -6.42 -4.29 0.99
CA TYR A 44 -5.73 -5.12 1.97
C TYR A 44 -4.25 -4.79 1.96
N LEU A 45 -3.71 -4.48 3.14
CA LEU A 45 -2.31 -4.15 3.32
C LEU A 45 -1.69 -5.06 4.37
N LYS A 46 -0.39 -5.28 4.25
CA LYS A 46 0.40 -6.02 5.21
C LYS A 46 1.67 -5.27 5.55
N ARG A 47 2.14 -5.41 6.77
CA ARG A 47 3.41 -4.84 7.24
C ARG A 47 4.16 -5.90 8.01
N ARG A 48 5.48 -5.97 7.83
CA ARG A 48 6.31 -6.85 8.66
C ARG A 48 6.40 -6.24 10.04
N LEU A 49 6.07 -7.03 11.05
CA LEU A 49 6.47 -6.75 12.43
C LEU A 49 7.90 -7.28 12.55
N GLU A 50 8.86 -6.51 12.05
CA GLU A 50 10.27 -6.78 12.33
C GLU A 50 10.56 -6.21 13.72
N ASP A 51 11.10 -7.06 14.61
CA ASP A 51 11.81 -6.60 15.80
C ASP A 51 12.80 -5.48 15.37
N PRO A 52 13.02 -4.42 16.18
CA PRO A 52 13.52 -3.08 15.78
C PRO A 52 14.92 -2.99 15.11
N ALA A 53 15.48 -4.09 14.59
CA ALA A 53 16.82 -4.17 14.02
C ALA A 53 16.87 -4.29 12.48
N ALA A 54 15.76 -4.40 11.75
CA ALA A 54 15.81 -4.58 10.29
C ALA A 54 15.56 -3.26 9.53
N PRO A 55 16.49 -2.79 8.68
CA PRO A 55 16.30 -1.57 7.89
C PRO A 55 15.24 -1.78 6.80
N PRO A 56 14.50 -0.71 6.44
CA PRO A 56 13.33 -0.82 5.56
C PRO A 56 13.75 -1.22 4.15
N THR A 57 13.43 -2.44 3.74
CA THR A 57 13.38 -2.78 2.31
C THR A 57 12.16 -2.10 1.69
N ALA A 58 12.29 -0.80 1.42
CA ALA A 58 11.43 -0.10 0.48
C ALA A 58 11.59 -0.79 -0.88
N ARG A 59 10.64 -1.66 -1.22
CA ARG A 59 10.63 -2.40 -2.47
C ARG A 59 10.48 -1.38 -3.61
N ARG A 60 11.57 -1.24 -4.36
CA ARG A 60 11.75 -0.35 -5.53
C ARG A 60 10.49 -0.34 -6.40
N ARG A 61 9.92 0.86 -6.63
CA ARG A 61 8.84 1.11 -7.59
C ARG A 61 9.15 0.40 -8.90
N ALA A 62 8.30 -0.53 -9.32
CA ALA A 62 8.17 -0.84 -10.74
C ALA A 62 7.49 0.38 -11.37
N ALA A 63 8.32 1.28 -11.92
CA ALA A 63 7.84 2.34 -12.77
C ALA A 63 7.21 1.68 -14.01
N SER A 64 5.89 1.74 -14.13
CA SER A 64 5.22 1.50 -15.40
C SER A 64 5.69 2.59 -16.36
N SER A 65 6.70 2.27 -17.17
CA SER A 65 7.17 3.09 -18.26
C SER A 65 6.00 3.29 -19.24
N ARG A 66 5.46 4.50 -19.23
CA ARG A 66 4.58 5.05 -20.25
C ARG A 66 5.42 5.23 -21.51
N THR A 67 5.24 4.37 -22.51
CA THR A 67 5.77 4.61 -23.86
C THR A 67 4.61 5.15 -24.70
N SER A 68 4.75 6.42 -25.08
CA SER A 68 3.92 7.09 -26.07
C SER A 68 4.17 6.55 -27.49
N GLU A 69 3.15 6.72 -28.33
CA GLU A 69 3.21 7.04 -29.77
C GLU A 69 3.46 5.93 -30.80
N ALA A 70 2.45 5.72 -31.66
CA ALA A 70 2.55 5.88 -33.12
C ALA A 70 1.13 6.11 -33.69
#